data_AF-A0A1Q7W050-F1
#
_entry.id   AF-A0A1Q7W050-F1
#
_cell.length_a   1.000
_cell.length_b   1.000
_cell.length_c   1.000
_cell.angle_alpha   90.00
_cell.angle_beta   90.00
_cell.angle_gamma   90.00
#
_symmetry.space_group_name_H-M   'P 1'
#
loop_
_entity.id
_entity.type
_entity.pdbx_description
1 polymer ?
#
loop_
_entity_poly.entity_id
_entity_poly.type
_entity_poly.pdbx_seq_one_letter_code
_entity_poly.pdbx_strand_id
1 'polypeptide(L)' 'MTTNSPGPAGQRAEAVRETRFGTLPERVAFEDLVEEKPALPSNQAVDAYDPDSLGTRFACLAADLGL' A
#
# COMPACT_ATOMS: atom_id res chain seq x y z
N MET A 1 -31.19 4.73 0.09
CA MET A 1 -29.96 5.53 -0.07
C MET A 1 -30.14 6.83 0.69
N THR A 2 -29.63 6.91 1.93
CA THR A 2 -29.71 8.11 2.76
C THR A 2 -28.54 9.03 2.43
N THR A 3 -28.79 10.19 1.84
CA THR A 3 -27.77 11.22 1.65
C THR A 3 -27.53 11.93 2.98
N ASN A 4 -26.43 11.59 3.67
CA ASN A 4 -25.96 12.35 4.82
C ASN A 4 -25.33 13.65 4.31
N SER A 5 -26.17 14.67 4.09
CA SER A 5 -25.69 15.99 3.69
C SER A 5 -24.99 16.67 4.88
N PRO A 6 -23.79 17.23 4.69
CA PRO A 6 -23.10 17.95 5.75
C PRO A 6 -23.91 19.19 6.16
N GLY A 7 -24.02 19.39 7.48
CA GLY A 7 -24.59 20.63 8.03
C GLY A 7 -23.76 21.87 7.67
N PRO A 8 -24.22 23.08 8.03
CA PRO A 8 -23.57 24.34 7.62
C PRO A 8 -22.10 24.48 8.03
N ALA A 9 -21.69 23.85 9.14
CA ALA A 9 -20.28 23.77 9.52
C ALA A 9 -19.46 22.86 8.59
N GLY A 10 -20.05 21.73 8.15
CA GLY A 10 -19.40 20.81 7.22
C GLY A 10 -19.21 21.41 5.83
N GLN A 11 -20.20 22.17 5.33
CA GLN A 11 -20.10 22.87 4.04
C GLN A 11 -19.01 23.96 4.06
N ARG A 12 -18.90 24.72 5.15
CA ARG A 12 -17.80 25.70 5.31
C ARG A 12 -16.43 25.02 5.36
N ALA A 13 -16.32 23.91 6.08
CA ALA A 13 -15.07 23.14 6.13
C ALA A 13 -14.72 22.57 4.75
N GLU A 14 -15.70 22.18 3.94
CA GLU A 14 -15.52 21.71 2.57
C GLU A 14 -15.03 22.82 1.64
N ALA A 15 -15.65 24.00 1.66
CA ALA A 15 -15.20 25.16 0.88
C ALA A 15 -13.76 25.58 1.22
N VAL A 16 -13.35 25.51 2.49
CA VAL A 16 -11.96 25.77 2.91
C VAL A 16 -11.00 24.72 2.34
N ARG A 17 -11.40 23.44 2.32
CA ARG A 17 -10.58 22.38 1.70
C ARG A 17 -10.47 22.57 0.19
N GLU A 18 -11.57 22.84 -0.49
CA GLU A 18 -11.60 23.06 -1.94
C GLU A 18 -10.75 24.29 -2.32
N THR A 19 -10.83 25.39 -1.58
CA THR A 19 -9.99 26.56 -1.81
C THR A 19 -8.50 26.25 -1.59
N ARG A 20 -8.18 25.39 -0.61
CA ARG A 20 -6.79 25.03 -0.28
C ARG A 20 -6.18 24.02 -1.25
N PHE A 21 -6.97 23.05 -1.70
CA PHE A 21 -6.48 21.86 -2.43
C PHE A 21 -6.96 21.80 -3.88
N GLY A 22 -7.90 22.65 -4.28
CA GLY A 22 -8.51 22.63 -5.61
C GLY A 22 -9.31 21.35 -5.86
N THR A 23 -9.46 21.00 -7.14
CA THR A 23 -10.09 19.77 -7.59
C THR A 23 -9.05 18.67 -7.77
N LEU A 24 -9.48 17.41 -7.61
CA LEU A 24 -8.62 16.27 -7.95
C LEU A 24 -8.30 16.32 -9.46
N PRO A 25 -7.03 16.13 -9.87
CA PRO A 25 -6.68 15.97 -11.27
C PRO A 25 -7.36 14.77 -11.91
N GLU A 26 -7.33 14.71 -13.24
CA GLU A 26 -7.77 13.51 -13.96
C GLU A 26 -6.99 12.28 -13.49
N ARG A 27 -7.70 11.15 -13.42
CA ARG A 27 -7.11 9.89 -12.99
C ARG A 27 -6.15 9.41 -14.07
N VAL A 28 -4.93 9.07 -13.66
CA VAL A 28 -3.94 8.42 -14.54
C VAL A 28 -4.48 7.07 -14.99
N ALA A 29 -4.28 6.75 -16.27
CA ALA A 29 -4.69 5.48 -16.84
C ALA A 29 -3.95 4.32 -16.14
N PHE A 30 -4.59 3.17 -15.96
CA PHE A 30 -3.99 2.09 -15.17
C PHE A 30 -2.73 1.53 -15.82
N GLU A 31 -2.71 1.50 -17.14
CA GLU A 31 -1.60 1.15 -18.00
C GLU A 31 -0.36 2.02 -17.77
N ASP A 32 -0.54 3.29 -17.38
CA ASP A 32 0.56 4.22 -17.08
C ASP A 32 1.04 4.12 -15.62
N LEU A 33 0.35 3.35 -14.78
CA LEU A 33 0.72 3.13 -13.38
C LEU A 33 1.63 1.90 -13.20
N VAL A 34 1.92 1.16 -14.25
CA VAL A 34 2.70 -0.08 -14.21
C VAL A 34 3.96 0.05 -15.06
N GLU A 35 5.04 -0.62 -14.64
CA GLU A 35 6.30 -0.68 -15.37
C GLU A 35 6.78 -2.14 -15.47
N GLU A 36 7.24 -2.54 -16.65
CA GLU A 36 7.89 -3.84 -16.83
C GLU A 36 9.34 -3.76 -16.30
N LYS A 37 9.69 -4.67 -15.39
CA LYS A 37 11.04 -4.81 -14.87
C LYS A 37 11.62 -6.16 -15.27
N PRO A 38 12.89 -6.23 -15.74
CA PRO A 38 13.51 -7.51 -16.03
C PRO A 38 13.54 -8.38 -14.77
N ALA A 39 13.13 -9.64 -14.93
CA ALA A 39 13.32 -10.63 -13.89
C ALA A 39 14.82 -10.76 -13.61
N LEU A 40 15.22 -10.65 -12.33
CA LEU A 40 16.58 -10.97 -11.94
C LEU A 40 16.82 -12.48 -12.18
N PRO A 41 18.03 -12.89 -12.60
CA PRO A 41 18.37 -14.31 -12.65
C PRO A 41 18.10 -14.96 -11.30
N SER A 42 17.62 -16.20 -11.30
CA SER A 42 17.43 -16.97 -10.07
C SER A 42 18.73 -16.96 -9.27
N ASN A 43 18.68 -16.47 -8.04
CA ASN A 43 19.83 -16.51 -7.16
C ASN A 43 19.78 -17.84 -6.43
N GLN A 44 20.52 -18.83 -6.94
CA GLN A 44 20.51 -20.19 -6.42
C GLN A 44 20.83 -20.27 -4.91
N ALA A 45 21.57 -19.31 -4.34
CA ALA A 45 21.83 -19.27 -2.89
C ALA A 45 20.63 -18.74 -2.07
N VAL A 46 19.76 -17.94 -2.66
CA VAL A 46 18.52 -17.43 -2.04
C VAL A 46 17.36 -18.37 -2.30
N ASP A 47 17.33 -18.98 -3.48
CA ASP A 47 16.24 -19.82 -3.98
C ASP A 47 16.43 -21.31 -3.65
N ALA A 48 17.62 -21.72 -3.17
CA ALA A 48 17.83 -23.07 -2.67
C ALA A 48 17.04 -23.30 -1.38
N TYR A 49 16.24 -24.36 -1.38
CA TYR A 49 15.55 -24.80 -0.18
C TYR A 49 16.55 -25.32 0.85
N ASP A 50 16.67 -24.61 1.97
CA ASP A 50 17.45 -25.02 3.14
C ASP A 50 16.53 -25.06 4.38
N PRO A 51 16.14 -26.27 4.86
CA PRO A 51 15.22 -26.41 5.97
C PRO A 51 15.78 -25.86 7.30
N ASP A 52 17.10 -25.87 7.48
CA ASP A 52 17.74 -25.38 8.70
C ASP A 52 17.70 -23.86 8.78
N SER A 53 17.94 -23.18 7.64
CA SER A 53 17.79 -21.72 7.55
C SER A 53 16.35 -21.27 7.79
N LEU A 54 15.37 -22.03 7.28
CA LEU A 54 13.95 -21.74 7.49
C LEU A 54 13.57 -21.89 8.96
N GLY A 55 14.06 -22.93 9.63
CA GLY A 55 13.85 -23.13 11.07
C GLY A 55 14.31 -21.93 11.90
N THR A 56 15.48 -21.36 11.58
CA THR A 56 16.02 -20.18 12.25
C THR A 56 15.15 -18.94 12.02
N ARG A 57 14.71 -18.71 10.77
CA ARG A 57 13.83 -17.58 10.43
C ARG A 57 12.48 -17.67 11.15
N PHE A 58 11.89 -18.87 11.22
CA PHE A 58 10.64 -19.09 11.95
C PHE A 58 10.81 -18.93 13.46
N ALA A 59 11.94 -19.35 14.04
CA ALA A 59 12.22 -19.14 15.45
C ALA A 59 12.35 -17.65 15.79
N CYS A 60 13.04 -16.85 14.96
CA CYS A 60 13.10 -15.40 15.14
C CYS A 60 11.72 -14.75 15.05
N LEU A 61 10.92 -15.13 14.05
CA LEU A 61 9.56 -14.64 13.89
C LEU A 61 8.67 -14.99 15.11
N ALA A 62 8.80 -16.21 15.63
CA ALA A 62 8.06 -16.63 16.83
C ALA A 62 8.45 -15.78 18.04
N ALA A 63 9.74 -15.49 18.23
CA ALA A 63 10.22 -14.63 19.29
C ALA A 63 9.69 -13.19 19.15
N ASP A 64 9.66 -12.63 17.94
CA ASP A 64 9.10 -11.29 17.68
C ASP A 64 7.60 -11.22 17.98
N LEU A 65 6.88 -12.34 17.81
CA LEU A 65 5.45 -12.46 18.10
C LEU A 65 5.15 -12.89 19.55
N GLY A 66 6.17 -13.26 20.33
CA GLY A 66 6.03 -13.73 21.71
C GLY A 66 5.39 -15.12 21.85
N LEU A 67 5.61 -16.01 20.88
CA LEU A 67 5.15 -17.41 20.86
C LEU A 67 6.13 -18.38 21.53
#